data_AF-A0A970GZ99-F1
#
_entry.id   AF-A0A970GZ99-F1
#
_cell.length_a   1.000
_cell.length_b   1.000
_cell.length_c   1.000
_cell.angle_alpha   90.00
_cell.angle_beta   90.00
_cell.angle_gamma   90.00
#
_symmetry.space_group_name_H-M   'P 1'
#
loop_
_entity.id
_entity.type
_entity.pdbx_description
1 polymer ?
#
loop_
_entity_poly.entity_id
_entity_poly.type
_entity_poly.pdbx_seq_one_letter_code
_entity_poly.pdbx_strand_id
1 'polypeptide(L)'
;LTELSEEEIREQLGTVHERVKEMTGYDIKVFRPPGGHDNDSVREVASMPSIKWSVDTRDWEYLNEPALIKYAEENDMTYEEARQDRVQYILDALMGRIYDKEISYGSIKHGAILLFHDLYDATVDLVLALVDEMMESDEYVFLTVSEAIESEGIVPATGHVYNTIWPRQIA
;
A
#
# COMPACT_ATOMS: atom_id res chain seq x y z
N LEU A 1 -9.79 3.58 -13.86
CA LEU A 1 -10.60 2.37 -14.18
C LEU A 1 -12.09 2.66 -14.19
N THR A 2 -12.63 3.37 -13.19
CA THR A 2 -14.08 3.62 -13.06
C THR A 2 -14.71 4.48 -14.17
N GLU A 3 -13.90 5.17 -14.96
CA GLU A 3 -14.34 6.01 -16.10
C GLU A 3 -14.15 5.33 -17.46
N LEU A 4 -13.59 4.12 -17.48
CA LEU A 4 -13.33 3.34 -18.69
C LEU A 4 -14.49 2.38 -18.98
N SER A 5 -14.63 1.98 -20.24
CA SER A 5 -15.53 0.91 -20.65
C SER A 5 -15.02 -0.47 -20.17
N GLU A 6 -15.91 -1.45 -20.11
CA GLU A 6 -15.55 -2.83 -19.74
C GLU A 6 -14.49 -3.45 -20.67
N GLU A 7 -14.52 -3.10 -21.95
CA GLU A 7 -13.56 -3.58 -22.94
C GLU A 7 -12.16 -3.01 -22.66
N GLU A 8 -12.06 -1.71 -22.39
CA GLU A 8 -10.80 -1.05 -22.03
C GLU A 8 -10.24 -1.58 -20.69
N ILE A 9 -11.10 -1.82 -19.69
CA ILE A 9 -10.67 -2.43 -18.42
C ILE A 9 -10.11 -3.84 -18.67
N ARG A 10 -10.80 -4.64 -19.49
CA ARG A 10 -10.38 -6.00 -19.81
C ARG A 10 -9.05 -6.02 -20.56
N GLU A 11 -8.87 -5.11 -21.51
CA GLU A 11 -7.63 -4.99 -22.27
C GLU A 11 -6.45 -4.58 -21.38
N GLN A 12 -6.63 -3.59 -20.51
CA GLN A 12 -5.59 -3.15 -19.58
C GLN A 12 -5.16 -4.26 -18.63
N LEU A 13 -6.12 -4.93 -17.99
CA LEU A 13 -5.82 -6.02 -17.05
C LEU A 13 -5.23 -7.24 -17.77
N GLY A 14 -5.79 -7.62 -18.91
CA GLY A 14 -5.32 -8.75 -19.72
C GLY A 14 -3.88 -8.57 -20.20
N THR A 15 -3.56 -7.38 -20.73
CA THR A 15 -2.20 -7.07 -21.23
C THR A 15 -1.15 -7.18 -20.13
N VAL A 16 -1.45 -6.70 -18.92
CA VAL A 16 -0.52 -6.81 -17.79
C VAL A 16 -0.34 -8.26 -17.36
N HIS A 17 -1.43 -9.04 -17.28
CA HIS A 17 -1.39 -10.45 -16.91
C HIS A 17 -0.54 -11.29 -17.88
N GLU A 18 -0.75 -11.09 -19.18
CA GLU A 18 0.01 -11.79 -20.22
C GLU A 18 1.50 -11.47 -20.13
N ARG A 19 1.86 -10.17 -20.06
CA ARG A 19 3.27 -9.75 -19.97
C ARG A 19 3.98 -10.29 -18.74
N VAL A 20 3.34 -10.23 -17.57
CA VAL A 20 3.94 -10.76 -16.32
C VAL A 20 4.15 -12.27 -16.44
N LYS A 21 3.15 -12.99 -16.97
CA LYS A 21 3.24 -14.45 -17.16
C LYS A 21 4.31 -14.85 -18.17
N GLU A 22 4.43 -14.12 -19.27
CA GLU A 22 5.47 -14.36 -20.29
C GLU A 22 6.88 -14.11 -19.74
N MET A 23 7.07 -13.04 -18.96
CA MET A 23 8.38 -12.66 -18.44
C MET A 23 8.84 -13.50 -17.25
N THR A 24 7.91 -13.93 -16.39
CA THR A 24 8.23 -14.51 -15.08
C THR A 24 7.68 -15.93 -14.88
N GLY A 25 6.75 -16.37 -15.72
CA GLY A 25 5.97 -17.59 -15.50
C GLY A 25 4.91 -17.47 -14.40
N TYR A 26 4.84 -16.33 -13.70
CA TYR A 26 3.92 -16.09 -12.60
C TYR A 26 2.54 -15.67 -13.11
N ASP A 27 1.50 -16.25 -12.53
CA ASP A 27 0.11 -15.97 -12.85
C ASP A 27 -0.51 -15.09 -11.75
N ILE A 28 -0.81 -13.84 -12.09
CA ILE A 28 -1.31 -12.83 -11.14
C ILE A 28 -2.63 -13.29 -10.51
N LYS A 29 -2.69 -13.26 -9.17
CA LYS A 29 -3.84 -13.76 -8.38
C LYS A 29 -4.73 -12.67 -7.79
N VAL A 30 -4.27 -11.43 -7.78
CA VAL A 30 -4.95 -10.30 -7.14
C VAL A 30 -4.71 -9.03 -7.96
N PHE A 31 -5.62 -8.05 -7.85
CA PHE A 31 -5.41 -6.73 -8.43
C PHE A 31 -5.53 -5.63 -7.37
N ARG A 32 -4.85 -4.51 -7.58
CA ARG A 32 -5.04 -3.28 -6.81
C ARG A 32 -5.59 -2.19 -7.73
N PRO A 33 -6.79 -1.65 -7.48
CA PRO A 33 -7.32 -0.57 -8.31
C PRO A 33 -6.50 0.71 -8.13
N PRO A 34 -6.14 1.41 -9.23
CA PRO A 34 -5.45 2.70 -9.16
C PRO A 34 -6.22 3.71 -8.28
N GLY A 35 -5.51 4.33 -7.34
CA GLY A 35 -6.09 5.27 -6.38
C GLY A 35 -7.14 4.66 -5.43
N GLY A 36 -7.26 3.33 -5.36
CA GLY A 36 -8.27 2.67 -4.54
C GLY A 36 -9.69 2.71 -5.12
N HIS A 37 -9.88 3.26 -6.32
CA HIS A 37 -11.19 3.44 -6.94
C HIS A 37 -11.58 2.24 -7.82
N ASP A 38 -12.59 1.49 -7.38
CA ASP A 38 -13.26 0.44 -8.15
C ASP A 38 -14.79 0.56 -8.02
N ASN A 39 -15.51 -0.06 -8.96
CA ASN A 39 -16.96 -0.24 -8.93
C ASN A 39 -17.30 -1.69 -9.29
N ASP A 40 -18.59 -2.07 -9.27
CA ASP A 40 -19.00 -3.45 -9.55
C ASP A 40 -18.51 -3.93 -10.92
N SER A 41 -18.59 -3.09 -11.96
CA SER A 41 -18.13 -3.41 -13.31
C SER A 41 -16.62 -3.68 -13.35
N VAL A 42 -15.80 -2.83 -12.73
CA VAL A 42 -14.34 -3.04 -12.62
C VAL A 42 -14.03 -4.37 -11.91
N ARG A 43 -14.74 -4.67 -10.82
CA ARG A 43 -14.53 -5.89 -10.04
C ARG A 43 -14.96 -7.15 -10.79
N GLU A 44 -16.05 -7.07 -11.54
CA GLU A 44 -16.54 -8.16 -12.40
C GLU A 44 -15.55 -8.43 -13.54
N VAL A 45 -15.11 -7.39 -14.25
CA VAL A 45 -14.15 -7.52 -15.35
C VAL A 45 -12.80 -8.04 -14.87
N ALA A 46 -12.32 -7.57 -13.71
CA ALA A 46 -11.07 -8.05 -13.13
C ALA A 46 -11.13 -9.55 -12.77
N SER A 47 -12.31 -10.06 -12.38
CA SER A 47 -12.51 -11.48 -12.06
C SER A 47 -11.52 -12.04 -11.02
N MET A 48 -10.96 -11.17 -10.17
CA MET A 48 -10.02 -11.53 -9.11
C MET A 48 -10.25 -10.66 -7.85
N PRO A 49 -9.69 -11.02 -6.69
CA PRO A 49 -9.77 -10.21 -5.48
C PRO A 49 -9.12 -8.83 -5.64
N SER A 50 -9.81 -7.80 -5.16
CA SER A 50 -9.32 -6.41 -5.08
C SER A 50 -8.60 -6.21 -3.75
N ILE A 51 -7.31 -5.88 -3.79
CA ILE A 51 -6.47 -5.62 -2.61
C ILE A 51 -6.23 -4.12 -2.50
N LYS A 52 -6.80 -3.52 -1.47
CA LYS A 52 -6.59 -2.12 -1.09
C LYS A 52 -5.64 -2.05 0.11
N TRP A 53 -5.82 -1.10 1.00
CA TRP A 53 -4.99 -0.90 2.17
C TRP A 53 -5.84 -0.42 3.35
N SER A 54 -5.34 -0.67 4.56
CA SER A 54 -5.92 -0.16 5.80
C SER A 54 -5.13 1.00 6.37
N VAL A 55 -3.87 1.14 5.94
CA VAL A 55 -2.95 2.19 6.37
C VAL A 55 -2.37 2.87 5.14
N ASP A 56 -2.67 4.15 4.96
CA ASP A 56 -2.05 5.02 3.95
C ASP A 56 -0.90 5.77 4.63
N THR A 57 0.32 5.56 4.15
CA THR A 57 1.53 6.18 4.74
C THR A 57 1.67 7.64 4.35
N ARG A 58 0.90 8.10 3.35
CA ARG A 58 0.96 9.46 2.79
C ARG A 58 2.34 9.81 2.24
N ASP A 59 3.16 8.81 1.90
CA ASP A 59 4.47 9.01 1.30
C ASP A 59 4.39 9.81 -0.01
N TRP A 60 3.38 9.57 -0.83
CA TRP A 60 3.09 10.32 -2.05
C TRP A 60 2.80 11.81 -1.81
N GLU A 61 2.33 12.20 -0.63
CA GLU A 61 2.07 13.59 -0.27
C GLU A 61 3.32 14.27 0.30
N TYR A 62 4.11 13.52 1.07
CA TYR A 62 5.13 14.08 1.96
C TYR A 62 6.57 13.79 1.56
N LEU A 63 6.82 12.72 0.80
CA LEU A 63 8.14 12.22 0.44
C LEU A 63 8.44 12.36 -1.07
N ASN A 64 7.51 12.90 -1.86
CA ASN A 64 7.82 13.32 -3.22
C ASN A 64 8.75 14.55 -3.22
N GLU A 65 9.61 14.63 -4.23
CA GLU A 65 10.63 15.68 -4.32
C GLU A 65 10.06 17.12 -4.25
N PRO A 66 8.97 17.49 -4.97
CA PRO A 66 8.35 18.79 -4.80
C PRO A 66 7.91 19.13 -3.36
N ALA A 67 7.34 18.17 -2.63
CA ALA A 67 6.91 18.37 -1.26
C ALA A 67 8.10 18.56 -0.32
N LEU A 68 9.17 17.79 -0.50
CA LEU A 68 10.40 17.89 0.29
C LEU A 68 11.10 19.24 0.08
N ILE A 69 11.21 19.70 -1.17
CA ILE A 69 11.80 21.02 -1.49
C ILE A 69 10.99 22.12 -0.83
N LYS A 70 9.67 22.11 -0.98
CA LYS A 70 8.80 23.11 -0.36
C LYS A 70 8.93 23.11 1.16
N TYR A 71 8.94 21.93 1.78
CA TYR A 71 9.10 21.80 3.23
C TYR A 71 10.46 22.32 3.71
N ALA A 72 11.53 22.06 2.96
CA ALA A 72 12.87 22.55 3.26
C ALA A 72 12.92 24.09 3.23
N GLU A 73 12.35 24.72 2.20
CA GLU A 73 12.30 26.18 2.05
C GLU A 73 11.48 26.85 3.16
N GLU A 74 10.32 26.28 3.52
CA GLU A 74 9.43 26.83 4.54
C GLU A 74 10.04 26.75 5.96
N ASN A 75 11.00 25.85 6.19
CA ASN A 75 11.61 25.60 7.50
C ASN A 75 13.10 25.96 7.59
N ASP A 76 13.67 26.62 6.58
CA ASP A 76 15.10 26.97 6.51
C ASP A 76 16.03 25.76 6.70
N MET A 77 15.67 24.65 6.04
CA MET A 77 16.40 23.37 6.07
C MET A 77 17.06 23.09 4.72
N THR A 78 18.08 22.22 4.72
CA THR A 78 18.54 21.58 3.50
C THR A 78 17.55 20.50 3.03
N TYR A 79 17.65 20.09 1.76
CA TYR A 79 16.84 18.99 1.22
C TYR A 79 17.01 17.69 2.01
N GLU A 80 18.24 17.36 2.42
CA GLU A 80 18.52 16.11 3.14
C GLU A 80 17.97 16.15 4.58
N GLU A 81 18.05 17.29 5.26
CA GLU A 81 17.42 17.47 6.58
C GLU A 81 15.89 17.36 6.47
N ALA A 82 15.28 17.99 5.46
CA ALA A 82 13.84 17.87 5.20
C ALA A 82 13.43 16.42 4.89
N ARG A 83 14.21 15.69 4.09
CA ARG A 83 13.99 14.28 3.78
C ARG A 83 14.00 13.42 5.05
N GLN A 84 15.04 13.56 5.88
CA GLN A 84 15.17 12.81 7.13
C GLN A 84 14.07 13.15 8.12
N ASP A 85 13.73 14.43 8.27
CA ASP A 85 12.67 14.89 9.17
C ASP A 85 11.28 14.37 8.75
N ARG A 86 10.95 14.44 7.44
CA ARG A 86 9.67 13.90 6.93
C ARG A 86 9.59 12.38 7.00
N VAL A 87 10.71 11.66 6.79
CA VAL A 87 10.78 10.22 7.01
C VAL A 87 10.51 9.89 8.48
N GLN A 88 11.18 10.57 9.42
CA GLN A 88 10.98 10.34 10.85
C GLN A 88 9.56 10.69 11.29
N TYR A 89 8.97 11.76 10.76
CA TYR A 89 7.59 12.14 11.02
C TYR A 89 6.60 11.01 10.69
N ILE A 90 6.72 10.44 9.48
CA ILE A 90 5.82 9.36 9.05
C ILE A 90 6.06 8.10 9.87
N LEU A 91 7.33 7.75 10.13
CA LEU A 91 7.69 6.62 10.98
C LEU A 91 7.07 6.76 12.38
N ASP A 92 7.23 7.92 13.02
CA ASP A 92 6.67 8.19 14.34
C ASP A 92 5.13 8.14 14.35
N ALA A 93 4.49 8.60 13.28
CA ALA A 93 3.04 8.53 13.14
C ALA A 93 2.53 7.09 12.95
N LEU A 94 3.24 6.27 12.17
CA LEU A 94 2.96 4.85 11.96
C LEU A 94 3.15 4.03 13.25
N MET A 95 4.21 4.33 13.99
CA MET A 95 4.55 3.68 15.26
C MET A 95 3.76 4.23 16.45
N GLY A 96 2.85 5.18 16.21
CA GLY A 96 1.95 5.73 17.23
C GLY A 96 2.63 6.62 18.27
N ARG A 97 3.83 7.12 17.99
CA ARG A 97 4.58 8.06 18.84
C ARG A 97 4.03 9.48 18.73
N ILE A 98 3.50 9.83 17.55
CA ILE A 98 2.76 11.07 17.31
C ILE A 98 1.40 10.76 16.71
N TYR A 99 0.46 11.71 16.87
CA TYR A 99 -0.87 11.61 16.27
C TYR A 99 -0.94 12.45 15.00
N ASP A 100 -1.16 11.79 13.87
CA ASP A 100 -1.56 12.38 12.60
C ASP A 100 -2.92 11.80 12.19
N LYS A 101 -3.89 12.64 11.84
CA LYS A 101 -5.26 12.18 11.56
C LYS A 101 -5.38 11.36 10.27
N GLU A 102 -4.46 11.52 9.32
CA GLU A 102 -4.47 10.81 8.04
C GLU A 102 -3.64 9.52 8.12
N ILE A 103 -2.51 9.54 8.84
CA ILE A 103 -1.61 8.39 9.01
C ILE A 103 -2.03 7.53 10.22
N SER A 104 -2.27 8.14 11.39
CA SER A 104 -2.50 7.46 12.66
C SER A 104 -3.95 6.97 12.87
N TYR A 105 -4.90 7.27 11.98
CA TYR A 105 -6.25 6.68 12.04
C TYR A 105 -6.23 5.15 11.83
N GLY A 106 -5.11 4.63 11.31
CA GLY A 106 -4.87 3.21 11.08
C GLY A 106 -3.64 2.67 11.79
N SER A 107 -3.48 2.89 13.12
CA SER A 107 -2.45 2.21 13.92
C SER A 107 -2.21 0.80 13.40
N ILE A 108 -0.96 0.41 13.13
CA ILE A 108 -0.66 -0.87 12.50
C ILE A 108 -1.21 -1.98 13.41
N LYS A 109 -2.27 -2.63 12.94
CA LYS A 109 -2.94 -3.73 13.63
C LYS A 109 -2.64 -5.02 12.90
N HIS A 110 -2.92 -6.14 13.56
CA HIS A 110 -2.87 -7.43 12.90
C HIS A 110 -3.70 -7.38 11.59
N GLY A 111 -3.12 -7.93 10.52
CA GLY A 111 -3.75 -7.98 9.20
C GLY A 111 -3.71 -6.65 8.43
N ALA A 112 -3.00 -5.64 8.94
CA ALA A 112 -2.85 -4.38 8.24
C ALA A 112 -2.16 -4.56 6.88
N ILE A 113 -2.67 -3.84 5.88
CA ILE A 113 -2.02 -3.69 4.59
C ILE A 113 -1.59 -2.23 4.48
N LEU A 114 -0.28 -2.00 4.34
CA LEU A 114 0.34 -0.68 4.24
C LEU A 114 0.49 -0.30 2.76
N LEU A 115 0.13 0.93 2.42
CA LEU A 115 0.37 1.51 1.09
C LEU A 115 1.66 2.34 1.09
N PHE A 116 2.55 2.03 0.15
CA PHE A 116 3.74 2.79 -0.21
C PHE A 116 3.84 2.91 -1.74
N HIS A 117 4.65 3.85 -2.21
CA HIS A 117 4.98 4.08 -3.60
C HIS A 117 6.49 3.98 -3.81
N ASP A 118 6.91 3.02 -4.63
CA ASP A 118 8.32 2.76 -5.00
C ASP A 118 8.87 3.75 -6.05
N LEU A 119 8.41 5.01 -5.99
CA LEU A 119 8.76 6.07 -6.92
C LEU A 119 9.70 7.12 -6.33
N TYR A 120 9.90 7.10 -5.01
CA TYR A 120 10.63 8.14 -4.29
C TYR A 120 11.73 7.53 -3.43
N ASP A 121 12.96 8.04 -3.53
CA ASP A 121 14.09 7.58 -2.73
C ASP A 121 13.83 7.74 -1.22
N ALA A 122 13.08 8.77 -0.83
CA ALA A 122 12.69 8.97 0.57
C ALA A 122 11.70 7.89 1.08
N THR A 123 10.88 7.30 0.20
CA THR A 123 10.06 6.14 0.59
C THR A 123 10.92 4.92 0.91
N VAL A 124 12.04 4.73 0.21
CA VAL A 124 12.98 3.64 0.51
C VAL A 124 13.55 3.78 1.91
N ASP A 125 13.99 4.98 2.30
CA ASP A 125 14.50 5.26 3.65
C ASP A 125 13.44 4.94 4.72
N LEU A 126 12.20 5.37 4.50
CA LEU A 126 11.08 5.09 5.40
C LEU A 126 10.82 3.59 5.54
N VAL A 127 10.79 2.85 4.43
CA VAL A 127 10.56 1.39 4.46
C VAL A 127 11.68 0.68 5.21
N LEU A 128 12.95 1.05 4.98
CA LEU A 128 14.08 0.45 5.69
C LEU A 128 14.00 0.72 7.20
N ALA A 129 13.78 1.98 7.60
CA ALA A 129 13.68 2.34 9.01
C ALA A 129 12.48 1.65 9.70
N LEU A 130 11.33 1.58 9.01
CA LEU A 130 10.15 0.89 9.53
C LEU A 130 10.38 -0.61 9.71
N VAL A 131 10.98 -1.27 8.71
CA VAL A 131 11.28 -2.70 8.77
C VAL A 131 12.26 -2.99 9.91
N ASP A 132 13.34 -2.21 10.02
CA ASP A 132 14.33 -2.36 11.10
C ASP A 132 13.64 -2.24 12.47
N GLU A 133 12.85 -1.18 12.68
CA GLU A 133 12.19 -0.95 13.97
C GLU A 133 11.13 -2.03 14.30
N MET A 134 10.32 -2.44 13.32
CA MET A 134 9.27 -3.45 13.55
C MET A 134 9.84 -4.85 13.74
N MET A 135 10.96 -5.17 13.10
CA MET A 135 11.65 -6.46 13.29
C MET A 135 12.39 -6.54 14.63
N GLU A 136 12.78 -5.41 15.22
CA GLU A 136 13.39 -5.38 16.56
C GLU A 136 12.39 -5.70 17.69
N SER A 137 11.08 -5.54 17.47
CA SER A 137 10.07 -5.74 18.53
C SER A 137 9.62 -7.19 18.72
N ASP A 138 9.94 -8.11 17.79
CA ASP A 138 9.38 -9.47 17.70
C ASP A 138 7.83 -9.53 17.64
N GLU A 139 7.12 -8.40 17.52
CA GLU A 139 5.65 -8.34 17.49
C GLU A 139 5.05 -8.44 16.08
N TYR A 140 5.88 -8.20 15.06
CA TYR A 140 5.45 -8.12 13.67
C TYR A 140 6.16 -9.14 12.79
N VAL A 141 5.45 -9.58 11.76
CA VAL A 141 6.01 -10.34 10.65
C VAL A 141 5.59 -9.66 9.35
N PHE A 142 6.53 -9.49 8.43
CA PHE A 142 6.25 -9.00 7.09
C PHE A 142 5.91 -10.18 6.19
N LEU A 143 4.73 -10.14 5.59
CA LEU A 143 4.23 -11.16 4.67
C LEU A 143 3.86 -10.50 3.35
N THR A 144 4.00 -11.25 2.27
CA THR A 144 3.28 -10.93 1.04
C THR A 144 1.76 -11.06 1.28
N VAL A 145 0.96 -10.43 0.43
CA VAL A 145 -0.51 -10.54 0.51
C VAL A 145 -0.97 -12.00 0.42
N SER A 146 -0.32 -12.81 -0.42
CA SER A 146 -0.64 -14.23 -0.56
C SER A 146 -0.32 -15.04 0.69
N GLU A 147 0.84 -14.81 1.30
CA GLU A 147 1.21 -15.49 2.56
C GLU A 147 0.29 -15.08 3.71
N ALA A 148 -0.09 -13.80 3.81
CA ALA A 148 -1.03 -13.34 4.83
C ALA A 148 -2.43 -13.97 4.64
N ILE A 149 -2.90 -14.09 3.39
CA ILE A 149 -4.17 -14.75 3.09
C ILE A 149 -4.11 -16.23 3.51
N GLU A 150 -3.00 -16.90 3.21
CA GLU A 150 -2.78 -18.31 3.56
C GLU A 150 -2.69 -18.50 5.08
N SER A 151 -1.96 -17.63 5.79
CA SER A 151 -1.79 -17.72 7.25
C SER A 151 -3.11 -17.58 8.00
N GLU A 152 -4.02 -16.75 7.48
CA GLU A 152 -5.35 -16.54 8.04
C GLU A 152 -6.40 -17.57 7.55
N GLY A 153 -6.01 -18.51 6.68
CA GLY A 153 -6.92 -19.51 6.12
C GLY A 153 -8.05 -18.89 5.27
N ILE A 154 -7.82 -17.70 4.70
CA ILE A 154 -8.80 -17.00 3.88
C ILE A 154 -8.82 -17.64 2.49
N VAL A 155 -10.01 -17.99 2.00
CA VAL A 155 -10.23 -18.34 0.59
C VAL A 155 -10.60 -17.06 -0.16
N PRO A 156 -9.72 -16.51 -1.02
CA PRO A 156 -9.99 -15.23 -1.67
C PRO A 156 -11.16 -15.34 -2.63
N ALA A 157 -12.14 -14.45 -2.49
CA ALA A 157 -13.31 -14.41 -3.35
C ALA A 157 -13.11 -13.39 -4.50
N THR A 158 -13.35 -13.84 -5.72
CA THR A 158 -13.42 -12.97 -6.90
C THR A 158 -14.44 -11.83 -6.67
N GLY A 159 -14.06 -10.61 -7.04
CA GLY A 159 -14.91 -9.43 -6.88
C GLY A 159 -15.04 -8.93 -5.43
N HIS A 160 -14.40 -9.58 -4.46
CA HIS A 160 -14.33 -9.09 -3.08
C HIS A 160 -13.20 -8.07 -2.90
N VAL A 161 -13.40 -7.13 -1.99
CA VAL A 161 -12.42 -6.08 -1.65
C VAL A 161 -11.83 -6.34 -0.27
N TYR A 162 -10.52 -6.49 -0.19
CA TYR A 162 -9.77 -6.66 1.04
C TYR A 162 -8.97 -5.39 1.35
N ASN A 163 -9.30 -4.70 2.43
CA ASN A 163 -8.50 -3.58 2.97
C ASN A 163 -7.55 -4.04 4.08
N THR A 164 -7.87 -5.19 4.70
CA THR A 164 -7.11 -5.89 5.75
C THR A 164 -7.15 -7.38 5.47
N ILE A 165 -6.11 -8.11 5.86
CA ILE A 165 -6.08 -9.57 5.84
C ILE A 165 -6.28 -10.08 7.26
N TRP A 166 -7.54 -10.17 7.66
CA TRP A 166 -7.96 -10.74 8.94
C TRP A 166 -9.32 -11.41 8.73
N PRO A 167 -9.55 -12.61 9.30
CA PRO A 167 -10.86 -13.23 9.27
C PRO A 167 -11.81 -12.33 10.06
N ARG A 168 -12.72 -11.62 9.37
CA ARG A 168 -13.91 -11.14 10.05
C ARG A 168 -14.57 -12.39 10.64
N GLN A 169 -14.60 -12.49 11.98
CA GLN A 169 -15.59 -13.33 12.63
C GLN A 169 -16.93 -12.88 12.07
N ILE A 170 -17.56 -13.77 11.30
CA ILE A 170 -18.97 -13.64 10.97
C ILE A 170 -19.68 -13.70 12.33
N ALA A 171 -20.04 -12.52 12.85
CA ALA A 171 -21.02 -12.41 13.92
C ALA A 171 -22.42 -12.48 13.29
#